data_AF-A0A367QUD7-F1
#
_entry.id   AF-A0A367QUD7-F1
#
_cell.length_a   1.000
_cell.length_b   1.000
_cell.length_c   1.000
_cell.angle_alpha   90.00
_cell.angle_beta   90.00
_cell.angle_gamma   90.00
#
_symmetry.space_group_name_H-M   'P 1'
#
loop_
_entity.id
_entity.type
_entity.pdbx_description
1 polymer ?
#
loop_
_entity_poly.entity_id
_entity_poly.type
_entity_poly.pdbx_seq_one_letter_code
_entity_poly.pdbx_strand_id
1 'polypeptide(L)'
;MQLYTPIEIGQLHDNEDLPYLIQILEWVKNFLGRPHPHLGRPGAVCPFVPHSLRSNSIRLAVIRTKDLYPEQIENLVKRYRDIFLEMDVKGQESKISKAFLLIFPDIDIEDAPKTIDSIQQKLKPLFVESGLMIGEFHKRNQSPGLHNPDFRPLRSPVPLLAIRFMVEADLPFLQSPADPHLRIRYLEAYLKQFGHKFTDETRFKTAYQALALAKQEVEAENLVTY
;
A
#
# COMPACT_ATOMS: atom_id res chain seq x y z
N MET A 1 -0.56 6.43 19.63
CA MET A 1 -1.27 6.28 18.34
C MET A 1 -2.09 5.01 18.43
N GLN A 2 -3.40 5.09 18.17
CA GLN A 2 -4.31 3.96 18.39
C GLN A 2 -4.39 3.08 17.15
N LEU A 3 -4.45 1.76 17.36
CA LEU A 3 -4.56 0.73 16.34
C LEU A 3 -5.50 -0.35 16.87
N TYR A 4 -6.41 -0.82 16.03
CA TYR A 4 -7.36 -1.87 16.40
C TYR A 4 -7.24 -3.06 15.47
N THR A 5 -7.30 -4.26 16.03
CA THR A 5 -7.48 -5.51 15.30
C THR A 5 -8.95 -5.73 14.94
N PRO A 6 -9.26 -6.57 13.94
CA PRO A 6 -10.62 -7.04 13.69
C PRO A 6 -11.37 -7.58 14.92
N ILE A 7 -10.66 -8.27 15.84
CA ILE A 7 -11.26 -8.78 17.08
C ILE A 7 -11.59 -7.64 18.05
N GLU A 8 -10.65 -6.71 18.26
CA GLU A 8 -10.83 -5.55 19.16
C GLU A 8 -11.99 -4.66 18.69
N ILE A 9 -12.13 -4.43 17.38
CA ILE A 9 -13.26 -3.66 16.81
C ILE A 9 -14.61 -4.29 17.21
N GLY A 10 -14.72 -5.61 17.25
CA GLY A 10 -15.95 -6.31 17.65
C GLY A 10 -16.30 -6.17 19.14
N GLN A 11 -15.38 -5.65 19.94
CA GLN A 11 -15.52 -5.44 21.39
C GLN A 11 -15.61 -3.96 21.77
N LEU A 12 -15.46 -3.05 20.79
CA LEU A 12 -15.57 -1.62 21.03
C LEU A 12 -17.02 -1.22 21.29
N HIS A 13 -17.20 -0.43 22.34
CA HIS A 13 -18.45 0.23 22.68
C HIS A 13 -18.16 1.73 22.87
N ASP A 14 -19.15 2.58 22.57
CA ASP A 14 -19.09 4.04 22.80
C ASP A 14 -17.84 4.75 22.21
N ASN A 15 -17.43 4.33 21.02
CA ASN A 15 -16.31 4.93 20.29
C ASN A 15 -16.81 5.67 19.04
N GLU A 16 -16.47 6.95 18.90
CA GLU A 16 -16.92 7.81 17.80
C GLU A 16 -16.39 7.39 16.41
N ASP A 17 -15.28 6.66 16.38
CA ASP A 17 -14.64 6.15 15.16
C ASP A 17 -15.15 4.75 14.76
N LEU A 18 -15.93 4.09 15.64
CA LEU A 18 -16.44 2.74 15.42
C LEU A 18 -17.19 2.57 14.08
N PRO A 19 -18.04 3.51 13.63
CA PRO A 19 -18.71 3.37 12.34
C PRO A 19 -17.74 3.22 11.16
N TYR A 20 -16.63 3.98 11.15
CA TYR A 20 -15.63 3.91 10.09
C TYR A 20 -14.80 2.63 10.17
N LEU A 21 -14.46 2.18 11.38
CA LEU A 21 -13.77 0.91 11.60
C LEU A 21 -14.60 -0.28 11.10
N ILE A 22 -15.91 -0.31 11.41
CA ILE A 22 -16.83 -1.34 10.94
C ILE A 22 -16.96 -1.29 9.42
N GLN A 23 -17.22 -0.11 8.84
CA GLN A 23 -17.41 0.05 7.41
C GLN A 23 -16.20 -0.42 6.59
N ILE A 24 -14.98 -0.06 7.03
CA ILE A 24 -13.75 -0.52 6.38
C ILE A 24 -13.53 -2.02 6.60
N LEU A 25 -13.78 -2.54 7.80
CA LEU A 25 -13.63 -3.97 8.06
C LEU A 25 -14.61 -4.82 7.22
N GLU A 26 -15.84 -4.36 7.03
CA GLU A 26 -16.81 -5.00 6.13
C GLU A 26 -16.35 -4.95 4.68
N TRP A 27 -15.85 -3.81 4.20
CA TRP A 27 -15.29 -3.69 2.86
C TRP A 27 -14.08 -4.63 2.66
N VAL A 28 -13.19 -4.73 3.64
CA VAL A 28 -12.06 -5.68 3.61
C VAL A 28 -12.58 -7.12 3.50
N LYS A 29 -13.57 -7.50 4.31
CA LYS A 29 -14.14 -8.87 4.33
C LYS A 29 -14.91 -9.22 3.06
N ASN A 30 -15.69 -8.28 2.54
CA ASN A 30 -16.71 -8.55 1.52
C ASN A 30 -16.28 -8.17 0.11
N PHE A 31 -15.31 -7.28 -0.04
CA PHE A 31 -14.74 -6.92 -1.33
C PHE A 31 -13.32 -7.46 -1.48
N LEU A 32 -12.37 -7.00 -0.66
CA LEU A 32 -10.97 -7.39 -0.82
C LEU A 32 -10.73 -8.89 -0.58
N GLY A 33 -11.42 -9.46 0.41
CA GLY A 33 -11.33 -10.87 0.78
C GLY A 33 -12.15 -11.82 -0.08
N ARG A 34 -12.86 -11.33 -1.10
CA ARG A 34 -13.76 -12.13 -1.95
C ARG A 34 -13.33 -12.13 -3.42
N PRO A 35 -13.66 -13.19 -4.18
CA PRO A 35 -13.55 -13.16 -5.63
C PRO A 35 -14.43 -12.09 -6.25
N HIS A 36 -14.04 -11.61 -7.42
CA HIS A 36 -14.82 -10.63 -8.16
C HIS A 36 -14.85 -10.98 -9.66
N PRO A 37 -16.02 -10.95 -10.33
CA PRO A 37 -16.13 -11.39 -11.73
C PRO A 37 -15.25 -10.58 -12.68
N HIS A 38 -15.08 -9.29 -12.41
CA HIS A 38 -14.22 -8.41 -13.22
C HIS A 38 -12.74 -8.41 -12.82
N LEU A 39 -12.29 -9.27 -11.91
CA LEU A 39 -10.88 -9.26 -11.45
C LEU A 39 -9.89 -9.65 -12.55
N GLY A 40 -10.30 -10.49 -13.51
CA GLY A 40 -9.44 -11.02 -14.57
C GLY A 40 -8.56 -12.22 -14.14
N ARG A 41 -8.69 -12.70 -12.90
CA ARG A 41 -8.08 -13.95 -12.41
C ARG A 41 -8.96 -14.61 -11.35
N PRO A 42 -8.80 -15.92 -11.06
CA PRO A 42 -9.51 -16.57 -9.96
C PRO A 42 -9.02 -16.08 -8.57
N GLY A 43 -9.83 -16.36 -7.55
CA GLY A 43 -9.54 -16.07 -6.15
C GLY A 43 -9.91 -14.64 -5.73
N ALA A 44 -9.52 -14.26 -4.51
CA ALA A 44 -9.88 -12.98 -3.92
C ALA A 44 -9.23 -11.78 -4.64
N VAL A 45 -9.90 -10.61 -4.59
CA VAL A 45 -9.37 -9.33 -5.10
C VAL A 45 -7.97 -9.08 -4.54
N CYS A 46 -7.81 -9.15 -3.22
CA CYS A 46 -6.50 -9.20 -2.58
C CYS A 46 -6.22 -10.62 -2.05
N PRO A 47 -5.21 -11.34 -2.57
CA PRO A 47 -4.95 -12.72 -2.18
C PRO A 47 -4.49 -12.86 -0.71
N PHE A 48 -3.98 -11.78 -0.10
CA PHE A 48 -3.46 -11.79 1.27
C PHE A 48 -4.54 -11.56 2.33
N VAL A 49 -5.65 -10.92 1.98
CA VAL A 49 -6.70 -10.53 2.93
C VAL A 49 -7.35 -11.74 3.62
N PRO A 50 -7.71 -12.85 2.94
CA PRO A 50 -8.29 -14.00 3.61
C PRO A 50 -7.41 -14.57 4.72
N HIS A 51 -6.10 -14.64 4.51
CA HIS A 51 -5.16 -15.10 5.54
C HIS A 51 -5.04 -14.07 6.67
N SER A 52 -4.87 -12.80 6.32
CA SER A 52 -4.68 -11.69 7.28
C SER A 52 -5.87 -11.51 8.24
N LEU A 53 -7.09 -11.77 7.75
CA LEU A 53 -8.30 -11.81 8.58
C LEU A 53 -8.30 -13.00 9.55
N ARG A 54 -7.87 -14.19 9.10
CA ARG A 54 -7.80 -15.39 9.96
C ARG A 54 -6.72 -15.28 11.03
N SER A 55 -5.57 -14.68 10.71
CA SER A 55 -4.48 -14.43 11.66
C SER A 55 -4.69 -13.16 12.51
N ASN A 56 -5.79 -12.43 12.32
CA ASN A 56 -6.05 -11.17 13.01
C ASN A 56 -4.87 -10.18 12.91
N SER A 57 -4.21 -10.12 11.74
CA SER A 57 -2.95 -9.39 11.52
C SER A 57 -3.13 -8.06 10.76
N ILE A 58 -4.37 -7.68 10.46
CA ILE A 58 -4.72 -6.33 10.00
C ILE A 58 -4.85 -5.43 11.25
N ARG A 59 -4.33 -4.21 11.17
CA ARG A 59 -4.58 -3.15 12.15
C ARG A 59 -5.22 -1.96 11.46
N LEU A 60 -6.18 -1.34 12.11
CA LEU A 60 -6.92 -0.20 11.59
C LEU A 60 -6.73 0.98 12.54
N ALA A 61 -6.52 2.16 11.98
CA ALA A 61 -6.50 3.41 12.72
C ALA A 61 -7.37 4.43 12.00
N VAL A 62 -8.15 5.19 12.74
CA VAL A 62 -8.85 6.36 12.22
C VAL A 62 -8.00 7.60 12.52
N ILE A 63 -7.79 8.43 11.51
CA ILE A 63 -7.01 9.65 11.57
C ILE A 63 -7.95 10.81 11.25
N ARG A 64 -8.30 11.58 12.29
CA ARG A 64 -9.06 12.82 12.15
C ARG A 64 -8.15 13.93 11.62
N THR A 65 -8.53 14.55 10.51
CA THR A 65 -7.71 15.52 9.76
C THR A 65 -8.32 16.90 9.67
N LYS A 66 -9.49 17.14 10.28
CA LYS A 66 -10.24 18.41 10.19
C LYS A 66 -9.39 19.67 10.42
N ASP A 67 -8.40 19.60 11.31
CA ASP A 67 -7.54 20.73 11.69
C ASP A 67 -6.05 20.50 11.40
N LEU A 68 -5.74 19.58 10.48
CA LEU A 68 -4.36 19.21 10.13
C LEU A 68 -3.97 19.75 8.76
N TYR A 69 -2.78 20.36 8.70
CA TYR A 69 -2.11 20.64 7.44
C TYR A 69 -1.57 19.36 6.80
N PRO A 70 -1.42 19.31 5.46
CA PRO A 70 -0.93 18.12 4.76
C PRO A 70 0.37 17.53 5.33
N GLU A 71 1.33 18.39 5.70
CA GLU A 71 2.62 17.95 6.28
C GLU A 71 2.45 17.25 7.64
N GLN A 72 1.45 17.63 8.43
CA GLN A 72 1.14 16.96 9.69
C GLN A 72 0.57 15.57 9.45
N ILE A 73 -0.26 15.41 8.41
CA ILE A 73 -0.79 14.12 7.97
C ILE A 73 0.36 13.23 7.48
N GLU A 74 1.27 13.77 6.67
CA GLU A 74 2.47 13.03 6.23
C GLU A 74 3.32 12.55 7.40
N ASN A 75 3.55 13.40 8.40
CA ASN A 75 4.31 13.04 9.59
C ASN A 75 3.60 11.99 10.45
N LEU A 76 2.26 12.02 10.52
CA LEU A 76 1.48 10.94 11.13
C LEU A 76 1.68 9.61 10.40
N VAL A 77 1.60 9.60 9.07
CA VAL A 77 1.79 8.41 8.25
C VAL A 77 3.22 7.85 8.41
N LYS A 78 4.24 8.71 8.46
CA LYS A 78 5.63 8.30 8.77
C LYS A 78 5.75 7.66 10.16
N ARG A 79 5.09 8.19 11.18
CA ARG A 79 5.09 7.55 12.51
C ARG A 79 4.41 6.18 12.50
N TYR A 80 3.32 6.02 11.75
CA TYR A 80 2.67 4.70 11.58
C TYR A 80 3.57 3.69 10.86
N ARG A 81 4.38 4.14 9.89
CA ARG A 81 5.42 3.31 9.27
C ARG A 81 6.43 2.80 10.30
N ASP A 82 6.91 3.69 11.17
CA ASP A 82 7.91 3.32 12.18
C ASP A 82 7.34 2.29 13.16
N ILE A 83 6.09 2.50 13.62
CA ILE A 83 5.35 1.53 14.44
C ILE A 83 5.17 0.19 13.69
N PHE A 84 4.86 0.22 12.39
CA PHE A 84 4.70 -1.00 11.58
C PHE A 84 5.99 -1.81 11.51
N LEU A 85 7.14 -1.15 11.34
CA LEU A 85 8.46 -1.79 11.32
C LEU A 85 8.82 -2.37 12.69
N GLU A 86 8.51 -1.67 13.79
CA GLU A 86 8.75 -2.17 15.15
C GLU A 86 7.89 -3.40 15.51
N MET A 87 6.66 -3.48 15.00
CA MET A 87 5.78 -4.64 15.20
C MET A 87 6.32 -5.93 14.55
N ASP A 88 7.28 -5.82 13.65
CA ASP A 88 7.92 -6.97 13.02
C ASP A 88 8.93 -7.67 13.93
N VAL A 89 9.62 -6.90 14.77
CA VAL A 89 10.70 -7.40 15.63
C VAL A 89 10.19 -8.37 16.71
N LYS A 90 8.88 -8.37 17.00
CA LYS A 90 8.29 -9.05 18.16
C LYS A 90 7.44 -10.30 17.84
N GLY A 91 7.28 -10.71 16.58
CA GLY A 91 6.29 -11.73 16.19
C GLY A 91 6.82 -12.96 15.44
N GLN A 92 6.20 -14.12 15.66
CA GLN A 92 6.42 -15.38 14.91
C GLN A 92 5.56 -15.51 13.63
N GLU A 93 4.68 -14.53 13.35
CA GLU A 93 3.77 -14.55 12.20
C GLU A 93 4.46 -14.18 10.87
N SER A 94 3.94 -14.74 9.76
CA SER A 94 4.40 -14.38 8.41
C SER A 94 4.20 -12.89 8.15
N LYS A 95 5.32 -12.18 7.87
CA LYS A 95 5.35 -10.73 7.59
C LYS A 95 4.32 -10.30 6.54
N ILE A 96 4.10 -11.14 5.53
CA ILE A 96 3.23 -10.87 4.38
C ILE A 96 1.74 -10.70 4.78
N SER A 97 1.34 -11.25 5.93
CA SER A 97 -0.03 -11.15 6.43
C SER A 97 -0.33 -9.85 7.18
N LYS A 98 0.70 -9.04 7.49
CA LYS A 98 0.54 -7.83 8.29
C LYS A 98 0.19 -6.64 7.40
N ALA A 99 -0.81 -5.87 7.80
CA ALA A 99 -1.19 -4.63 7.13
C ALA A 99 -1.74 -3.61 8.11
N PHE A 100 -1.40 -2.34 7.92
CA PHE A 100 -2.12 -1.22 8.54
C PHE A 100 -3.05 -0.57 7.53
N LEU A 101 -4.25 -0.20 7.97
CA LEU A 101 -5.19 0.62 7.23
C LEU A 101 -5.39 1.92 8.01
N LEU A 102 -4.88 3.01 7.47
CA LEU A 102 -5.02 4.36 8.02
C LEU A 102 -6.20 5.04 7.35
N ILE A 103 -7.29 5.23 8.08
CA ILE A 103 -8.60 5.67 7.57
C ILE A 103 -8.75 7.18 7.81
N PHE A 104 -9.14 7.93 6.79
CA PHE A 104 -9.26 9.39 6.85
C PHE A 104 -10.71 9.83 6.60
N PRO A 105 -11.58 9.77 7.63
CA PRO A 105 -13.01 10.05 7.46
C PRO A 105 -13.32 11.52 7.19
N ASP A 106 -12.43 12.44 7.59
CA ASP A 106 -12.64 13.88 7.42
C ASP A 106 -12.20 14.40 6.04
N ILE A 107 -11.62 13.53 5.18
CA ILE A 107 -11.29 13.88 3.80
C ILE A 107 -12.50 13.58 2.92
N ASP A 108 -13.01 14.63 2.28
CA ASP A 108 -14.14 14.50 1.36
C ASP A 108 -13.78 13.62 0.15
N ILE A 109 -14.80 12.96 -0.39
CA ILE A 109 -14.69 12.07 -1.54
C ILE A 109 -14.09 12.75 -2.78
N GLU A 110 -14.39 14.03 -2.99
CA GLU A 110 -13.90 14.83 -4.12
C GLU A 110 -12.47 15.34 -3.89
N ASP A 111 -12.08 15.54 -2.63
CA ASP A 111 -10.72 15.96 -2.24
C ASP A 111 -9.75 14.78 -2.10
N ALA A 112 -10.26 13.56 -1.98
CA ALA A 112 -9.46 12.35 -1.79
C ALA A 112 -8.40 12.11 -2.89
N PRO A 113 -8.68 12.26 -4.21
CA PRO A 113 -7.64 12.14 -5.24
C PRO A 113 -6.50 13.14 -5.03
N LYS A 114 -6.82 14.38 -4.66
CA LYS A 114 -5.79 15.41 -4.46
C LYS A 114 -4.97 15.13 -3.20
N THR A 115 -5.63 14.70 -2.12
CA THR A 115 -4.99 14.61 -0.80
C THR A 115 -4.32 13.26 -0.58
N ILE A 116 -5.05 12.15 -0.74
CA ILE A 116 -4.52 10.81 -0.49
C ILE A 116 -3.44 10.46 -1.51
N ASP A 117 -3.67 10.73 -2.80
CA ASP A 117 -2.69 10.37 -3.84
C ASP A 117 -1.42 11.21 -3.69
N SER A 118 -1.54 12.50 -3.34
CA SER A 118 -0.37 13.36 -3.10
C SER A 118 0.46 12.87 -1.90
N ILE A 119 -0.18 12.53 -0.78
CA ILE A 119 0.50 11.96 0.38
C ILE A 119 1.16 10.64 0.01
N GLN A 120 0.44 9.75 -0.68
CA GLN A 120 0.97 8.46 -1.10
C GLN A 120 2.18 8.62 -2.01
N GLN A 121 2.08 9.44 -3.06
CA GLN A 121 3.16 9.68 -4.03
C GLN A 121 4.40 10.25 -3.36
N LYS A 122 4.23 11.24 -2.46
CA LYS A 122 5.33 11.88 -1.74
C LYS A 122 6.03 10.92 -0.78
N LEU A 123 5.28 10.02 -0.14
CA LEU A 123 5.82 9.09 0.85
C LEU A 123 6.29 7.76 0.25
N LYS A 124 5.78 7.35 -0.92
CA LYS A 124 6.09 6.06 -1.54
C LYS A 124 7.59 5.76 -1.62
N PRO A 125 8.50 6.70 -1.99
CA PRO A 125 9.93 6.39 -2.02
C PRO A 125 10.49 5.96 -0.67
N LEU A 126 10.11 6.69 0.37
CA LEU A 126 10.55 6.43 1.73
C LEU A 126 10.04 5.07 2.26
N PHE A 127 8.83 4.66 1.86
CA PHE A 127 8.28 3.35 2.22
C PHE A 127 8.94 2.22 1.44
N VAL A 128 9.12 2.38 0.13
CA VAL A 128 9.78 1.40 -0.75
C VAL A 128 11.20 1.11 -0.30
N GLU A 129 11.98 2.14 0.05
CA GLU A 129 13.33 1.99 0.60
C GLU A 129 13.39 1.27 1.94
N SER A 130 12.28 1.30 2.69
CA SER A 130 12.12 0.58 3.96
C SER A 130 11.60 -0.85 3.77
N GLY A 131 11.49 -1.35 2.52
CA GLY A 131 10.95 -2.68 2.21
C GLY A 131 9.42 -2.77 2.34
N LEU A 132 8.73 -1.64 2.32
CA LEU A 132 7.28 -1.54 2.47
C LEU A 132 6.61 -1.05 1.19
N MET A 133 5.31 -1.31 1.09
CA MET A 133 4.43 -0.68 0.13
C MET A 133 3.42 0.19 0.86
N ILE A 134 3.11 1.35 0.27
CA ILE A 134 2.01 2.22 0.66
C ILE A 134 1.06 2.37 -0.52
N GLY A 135 -0.21 2.06 -0.32
CA GLY A 135 -1.25 2.13 -1.36
C GLY A 135 -2.36 3.11 -0.99
N GLU A 136 -2.79 3.87 -1.98
CA GLU A 136 -3.90 4.82 -1.93
C GLU A 136 -5.23 4.14 -2.24
N PHE A 137 -6.25 4.40 -1.42
CA PHE A 137 -7.59 3.88 -1.63
C PHE A 137 -8.63 4.97 -1.36
N HIS A 138 -9.51 5.20 -2.33
CA HIS A 138 -10.62 6.14 -2.21
C HIS A 138 -11.65 5.88 -3.32
N LYS A 139 -12.89 6.34 -3.15
CA LYS A 139 -13.99 6.04 -4.09
C LYS A 139 -13.71 6.48 -5.53
N ARG A 140 -12.97 7.57 -5.71
CA ARG A 140 -12.65 8.17 -7.02
C ARG A 140 -11.43 7.56 -7.71
N ASN A 141 -10.74 6.59 -7.07
CA ASN A 141 -9.52 6.01 -7.62
C ASN A 141 -9.75 5.38 -9.01
N GLN A 142 -8.85 5.70 -9.95
CA GLN A 142 -8.90 5.25 -11.35
C GLN A 142 -7.81 4.25 -11.72
N SER A 143 -6.96 3.84 -10.77
CA SER A 143 -5.89 2.89 -11.04
C SER A 143 -6.46 1.56 -11.53
N PRO A 144 -5.99 1.04 -12.67
CA PRO A 144 -6.48 -0.21 -13.24
C PRO A 144 -6.05 -1.43 -12.41
N GLY A 145 -6.78 -2.53 -12.53
CA GLY A 145 -6.34 -3.82 -12.01
C GLY A 145 -5.23 -4.44 -12.87
N LEU A 146 -4.30 -5.17 -12.24
CA LEU A 146 -3.19 -5.83 -12.94
C LEU A 146 -3.63 -6.84 -14.02
N HIS A 147 -4.80 -7.47 -13.84
CA HIS A 147 -5.31 -8.50 -14.76
C HIS A 147 -6.56 -8.05 -15.53
N ASN A 148 -7.07 -6.85 -15.24
CA ASN A 148 -8.18 -6.25 -15.97
C ASN A 148 -8.09 -4.72 -15.88
N PRO A 149 -7.79 -4.02 -17.00
CA PRO A 149 -7.67 -2.57 -17.02
C PRO A 149 -9.00 -1.83 -16.77
N ASP A 150 -10.16 -2.49 -16.89
CA ASP A 150 -11.47 -1.91 -16.60
C ASP A 150 -11.89 -2.07 -15.14
N PHE A 151 -11.16 -2.89 -14.36
CA PHE A 151 -11.43 -3.06 -12.94
C PHE A 151 -10.72 -2.00 -12.10
N ARG A 152 -11.36 -1.57 -11.01
CA ARG A 152 -10.86 -0.51 -10.10
C ARG A 152 -10.73 -1.05 -8.68
N PRO A 153 -9.68 -1.86 -8.40
CA PRO A 153 -9.55 -2.58 -7.13
C PRO A 153 -9.27 -1.66 -5.94
N LEU A 154 -8.79 -0.42 -6.18
CA LEU A 154 -8.40 0.51 -5.12
C LEU A 154 -9.54 1.44 -4.68
N ARG A 155 -10.78 1.17 -5.09
CA ARG A 155 -11.95 1.95 -4.63
C ARG A 155 -12.42 1.44 -3.26
N SER A 156 -12.26 2.28 -2.24
CA SER A 156 -12.78 2.08 -0.88
C SER A 156 -13.99 2.99 -0.58
N PRO A 157 -14.81 2.66 0.44
CA PRO A 157 -15.94 3.50 0.85
C PRO A 157 -15.50 4.76 1.62
N VAL A 158 -14.36 4.71 2.31
CA VAL A 158 -13.73 5.84 3.00
C VAL A 158 -12.28 5.96 2.52
N PRO A 159 -11.75 7.18 2.29
CA PRO A 159 -10.35 7.37 1.93
C PRO A 159 -9.40 6.73 2.97
N LEU A 160 -8.40 5.99 2.50
CA LEU A 160 -7.42 5.34 3.36
C LEU A 160 -6.07 5.15 2.67
N LEU A 161 -5.03 5.00 3.49
CA LEU A 161 -3.69 4.53 3.09
C LEU A 161 -3.45 3.15 3.69
N ALA A 162 -3.04 2.19 2.87
CA ALA A 162 -2.67 0.86 3.31
C ALA A 162 -1.15 0.72 3.35
N ILE A 163 -0.61 0.23 4.48
CA ILE A 163 0.82 -0.06 4.66
C ILE A 163 0.97 -1.56 4.81
N ARG A 164 1.91 -2.17 4.08
CA ARG A 164 2.28 -3.58 4.24
C ARG A 164 3.73 -3.82 3.83
N PHE A 165 4.25 -4.99 4.15
CA PHE A 165 5.51 -5.45 3.58
C PHE A 165 5.40 -5.61 2.06
N MET A 166 6.48 -5.29 1.38
CA MET A 166 6.66 -5.53 -0.04
C MET A 166 6.69 -7.04 -0.33
N VAL A 167 6.13 -7.45 -1.47
CA VAL A 167 6.16 -8.82 -1.99
C VAL A 167 6.69 -8.83 -3.42
N GLU A 168 7.18 -9.97 -3.90
CA GLU A 168 7.73 -10.08 -5.26
C GLU A 168 6.71 -9.69 -6.36
N ALA A 169 5.41 -9.85 -6.06
CA ALA A 169 4.33 -9.45 -6.96
C ALA A 169 4.26 -7.92 -7.20
N ASP A 170 4.97 -7.10 -6.43
CA ASP A 170 4.91 -5.64 -6.50
C ASP A 170 5.75 -5.02 -7.62
N LEU A 171 6.62 -5.79 -8.26
CA LEU A 171 7.54 -5.31 -9.30
C LEU A 171 6.86 -4.40 -10.36
N PRO A 172 5.65 -4.70 -10.90
CA PRO A 172 5.00 -3.81 -11.87
C PRO A 172 4.76 -2.39 -11.34
N PHE A 173 4.48 -2.22 -10.05
CA PHE A 173 4.23 -0.90 -9.43
C PHE A 173 5.50 -0.12 -9.13
N LEU A 174 6.65 -0.78 -9.19
CA LEU A 174 7.98 -0.20 -8.96
C LEU A 174 8.65 0.20 -10.28
N GLN A 175 8.22 -0.42 -11.38
CA GLN A 175 8.63 -0.08 -12.75
C GLN A 175 7.77 1.01 -13.39
N SER A 176 6.59 1.31 -12.84
CA SER A 176 5.63 2.24 -13.45
C SER A 176 5.98 3.74 -13.43
N PRO A 177 6.84 4.29 -12.54
CA PRO A 177 7.16 5.72 -12.60
C PRO A 177 7.77 6.12 -13.94
N ALA A 178 7.37 7.27 -14.49
CA ALA A 178 7.97 7.78 -15.72
C ALA A 178 9.42 8.24 -15.49
N ASP A 179 9.66 8.90 -14.36
CA ASP A 179 11.00 9.35 -13.95
C ASP A 179 11.97 8.16 -13.79
N PRO A 180 13.04 8.08 -14.60
CA PRO A 180 14.00 7.00 -14.54
C PRO A 180 14.82 7.00 -13.24
N HIS A 181 15.10 8.16 -12.63
CA HIS A 181 15.78 8.23 -11.34
C HIS A 181 14.93 7.59 -10.24
N LEU A 182 13.62 7.84 -10.25
CA LEU A 182 12.70 7.25 -9.29
C LEU A 182 12.55 5.73 -9.51
N ARG A 183 12.50 5.29 -10.77
CA ARG A 183 12.51 3.84 -11.12
C ARG A 183 13.76 3.15 -10.59
N ILE A 184 14.94 3.72 -10.83
CA ILE A 184 16.22 3.18 -10.32
C ILE A 184 16.13 3.01 -8.80
N ARG A 185 15.73 4.07 -8.10
CA ARG A 185 15.62 4.10 -6.64
C ARG A 185 14.67 3.02 -6.11
N TYR A 186 13.55 2.79 -6.77
CA TYR A 186 12.60 1.73 -6.42
C TYR A 186 13.14 0.32 -6.68
N LEU A 187 13.76 0.12 -7.84
CA LEU A 187 14.29 -1.19 -8.25
C LEU A 187 15.49 -1.61 -7.39
N GLU A 188 16.36 -0.67 -7.01
CA GLU A 188 17.46 -0.94 -6.08
C GLU A 188 16.94 -1.33 -4.69
N ALA A 189 15.93 -0.63 -4.17
CA ALA A 189 15.28 -1.00 -2.92
C ALA A 189 14.60 -2.39 -3.00
N TYR A 190 13.90 -2.69 -4.09
CA TYR A 190 13.27 -3.99 -4.34
C TYR A 190 14.30 -5.13 -4.36
N LEU A 191 15.37 -4.97 -5.13
CA LEU A 191 16.44 -5.97 -5.22
C LEU A 191 17.16 -6.15 -3.88
N LYS A 192 17.39 -5.06 -3.13
CA LYS A 192 17.96 -5.13 -1.77
C LYS A 192 17.05 -5.89 -0.81
N GLN A 193 15.74 -5.65 -0.87
CA GLN A 193 14.76 -6.26 0.02
C GLN A 193 14.71 -7.79 -0.15
N PHE A 194 14.75 -8.28 -1.38
CA PHE A 194 14.63 -9.70 -1.68
C PHE A 194 15.98 -10.41 -1.82
N GLY A 195 17.06 -9.72 -2.20
CA GLY A 195 18.44 -10.23 -2.22
C GLY A 195 18.56 -11.61 -2.89
N HIS A 196 19.10 -12.60 -2.16
CA HIS A 196 19.19 -14.00 -2.60
C HIS A 196 17.96 -14.86 -2.28
N LYS A 197 16.88 -14.25 -1.78
CA LYS A 197 15.64 -14.94 -1.33
C LYS A 197 14.51 -14.87 -2.36
N PHE A 198 14.80 -14.51 -3.60
CA PHE A 198 13.81 -14.57 -4.67
C PHE A 198 13.35 -16.01 -4.86
N THR A 199 12.04 -16.19 -4.82
CA THR A 199 11.39 -17.46 -5.16
C THR A 199 11.05 -17.53 -6.64
N ASP A 200 10.75 -16.38 -7.27
CA ASP A 200 10.48 -16.26 -8.70
C ASP A 200 11.73 -15.73 -9.45
N GLU A 201 12.50 -16.65 -10.04
CA GLU A 201 13.68 -16.31 -10.85
C GLU A 201 13.35 -15.41 -12.05
N THR A 202 12.13 -15.49 -12.58
CA THR A 202 11.73 -14.65 -13.71
C THR A 202 11.62 -13.21 -13.25
N ARG A 203 10.94 -12.95 -12.13
CA ARG A 203 10.86 -11.61 -11.54
C ARG A 203 12.21 -11.04 -11.15
N PHE A 204 13.10 -11.88 -10.64
CA PHE A 204 14.48 -11.49 -10.37
C PHE A 204 15.16 -10.95 -11.63
N LYS A 205 15.17 -11.73 -12.71
CA LYS A 205 15.78 -11.33 -14.00
C LYS A 205 15.12 -10.06 -14.55
N THR A 206 13.79 -9.98 -14.52
CA THR A 206 13.03 -8.81 -14.97
C THR A 206 13.38 -7.55 -14.15
N ALA A 207 13.56 -7.67 -12.83
CA ALA A 207 13.95 -6.54 -11.99
C ALA A 207 15.35 -6.01 -12.32
N TYR A 208 16.33 -6.91 -12.53
CA TYR A 208 17.67 -6.51 -12.98
C TYR A 208 17.68 -5.87 -14.36
N GLN A 209 16.93 -6.43 -15.31
CA GLN A 209 16.79 -5.87 -16.64
C GLN A 209 16.18 -4.47 -16.60
N ALA A 210 15.08 -4.29 -15.85
CA ALA A 210 14.45 -2.99 -15.68
C ALA A 210 15.39 -1.97 -15.03
N LEU A 211 16.22 -2.39 -14.07
CA LEU A 211 17.19 -1.51 -13.42
C LEU A 211 18.27 -1.08 -14.41
N ALA A 212 18.80 -2.00 -15.21
CA ALA A 212 19.79 -1.71 -16.23
C ALA A 212 19.25 -0.73 -17.29
N LEU A 213 18.02 -0.95 -17.77
CA LEU A 213 17.36 -0.06 -18.71
C LEU A 213 17.16 1.35 -18.14
N ALA A 214 16.66 1.46 -16.91
CA ALA A 214 16.47 2.77 -16.29
C ALA A 214 17.79 3.53 -16.10
N LYS A 215 18.90 2.83 -15.81
CA LYS A 215 20.25 3.44 -15.74
C LYS A 215 20.73 3.95 -17.10
N GLN A 216 20.51 3.18 -18.17
CA GLN A 216 20.83 3.59 -19.54
C GLN A 216 20.03 4.83 -19.97
N GLU A 217 18.76 4.93 -19.59
CA GLU A 217 17.93 6.11 -19.85
C GLU A 217 18.53 7.38 -19.21
N VAL A 218 18.94 7.30 -17.93
CA VAL A 218 19.61 8.42 -17.24
C VAL A 218 20.95 8.77 -17.90
N GLU A 219 21.75 7.78 -18.30
CA GLU A 219 23.02 8.02 -19.01
C GLU A 219 22.78 8.75 -20.34
N ALA A 220 21.75 8.35 -21.09
CA ALA A 220 21.37 9.00 -22.34
C ALA A 220 20.87 10.44 -22.13
N GLU A 221 20.04 10.69 -21.11
CA GLU A 221 19.56 12.03 -20.75
C GLU A 221 20.73 12.98 -20.45
N ASN A 222 21.73 12.50 -19.71
CA ASN A 222 22.93 13.27 -19.37
C ASN A 222 23.81 13.56 -20.60
N LEU A 223 23.85 12.68 -21.61
CA LEU A 223 24.63 12.89 -22.84
C LEU A 223 23.98 13.91 -23.79
N VAL A 224 22.67 14.11 -23.70
CA VAL A 224 21.91 15.07 -24.53
C VAL A 224 21.89 16.48 -23.92
N THR A 225 22.25 16.63 -22.64
CA THR A 225 22.28 17.91 -21.93
C THR A 225 23.61 18.68 -22.03
N TYR A 226 24.62 18.12 -22.72
CA TYR A 226 25.89 18.77 -23.07
C TYR A 226 25.98 19.04 -24.58
#